data_AF-A0A9Q3AG14-F1
#
_entry.id   AF-A0A9Q3AG14-F1
#
_cell.length_a   1.000
_cell.length_b   1.000
_cell.length_c   1.000
_cell.angle_alpha   90.00
_cell.angle_beta   90.00
_cell.angle_gamma   90.00
#
_symmetry.space_group_name_H-M   'P 1'
#
loop_
_entity.id
_entity.type
_entity.pdbx_description
1 polymer ?
#
loop_
_entity_poly.entity_id
_entity_poly.type
_entity_poly.pdbx_seq_one_letter_code
_entity_poly.pdbx_strand_id
1 'polypeptide(L)' 'MIHELWLAPDDCQTFCLAGPRGDSARALLHADAKRVWQVQASSYFDAMTQYYAYMGWGVYRSAFAEQDRQPYTDTDVR' A
#
# COMPACT_ATOMS: atom_id res chain seq x y z
N MET A 1 0.27 1.88 -10.11
CA MET A 1 1.05 0.80 -9.47
C MET A 1 0.14 -0.09 -8.65
N ILE A 2 0.53 -1.34 -8.45
CA ILE A 2 -0.23 -2.28 -7.62
C ILE A 2 0.30 -2.22 -6.18
N HIS A 3 -0.59 -2.08 -5.21
CA HIS A 3 -0.32 -2.21 -3.79
C HIS A 3 -0.98 -3.48 -3.25
N GLU A 4 -0.37 -4.06 -2.22
CA GLU A 4 -0.80 -5.28 -1.55
C GLU A 4 -0.94 -5.01 -0.05
N LEU A 5 -2.01 -5.53 0.53
CA LEU A 5 -2.20 -5.60 1.98
C LEU A 5 -1.91 -7.02 2.46
N TRP A 6 -1.00 -7.11 3.43
CA TRP A 6 -0.59 -8.34 4.09
C TRP A 6 -0.99 -8.27 5.56
N LEU A 7 -1.54 -9.38 6.08
CA LEU A 7 -1.87 -9.55 7.50
C LEU A 7 -1.02 -10.68 8.08
N ALA A 8 -0.37 -10.40 9.20
CA ALA A 8 0.30 -11.38 10.04
C ALA A 8 -0.68 -11.99 11.07
N PRO A 9 -0.35 -13.13 11.70
CA PRO A 9 -1.23 -13.80 12.66
C PRO A 9 -1.54 -13.00 13.94
N ASP A 10 -0.77 -11.96 14.22
CA ASP A 10 -0.91 -11.04 15.35
C ASP A 10 -1.73 -9.78 14.99
N ASP A 11 -2.48 -9.83 13.88
CA ASP A 11 -3.22 -8.72 13.28
C ASP A 11 -2.35 -7.52 12.84
N CYS A 12 -1.01 -7.67 12.83
CA CYS A 12 -0.14 -6.67 12.22
C CYS A 12 -0.38 -6.59 10.71
N GLN A 13 -0.46 -5.36 10.21
CA GLN A 13 -0.80 -5.07 8.82
C GLN A 13 0.37 -4.41 8.12
N THR A 14 0.62 -4.81 6.89
CA THR A 14 1.60 -4.16 6.02
C THR A 14 0.98 -3.87 4.67
N PHE A 15 0.92 -2.60 4.32
CA PHE A 15 0.48 -2.13 3.02
C PHE A 15 1.68 -1.64 2.22
N CYS A 16 2.03 -2.35 1.14
CA CYS A 16 3.26 -2.09 0.38
C CYS A 16 3.05 -2.34 -1.12
N LEU A 17 4.02 -1.91 -1.94
CA LEU A 17 3.97 -2.14 -3.40
C LEU A 17 4.10 -3.64 -3.73
N ALA A 18 3.41 -4.08 -4.79
CA ALA A 18 3.64 -5.40 -5.37
C ALA A 18 5.02 -5.45 -6.06
N GLY A 19 5.61 -6.65 -6.15
CA GLY A 19 6.89 -6.86 -6.84
C GLY A 19 8.10 -6.25 -6.12
N PRO A 20 9.25 -6.11 -6.79
CA PRO A 20 10.55 -5.83 -6.13
C PRO A 20 10.56 -4.63 -5.19
N ARG A 21 9.79 -3.59 -5.50
CA ARG A 21 9.71 -2.36 -4.68
C ARG A 21 9.07 -2.58 -3.31
N GLY A 22 8.35 -3.69 -3.10
CA GLY A 22 7.83 -4.10 -1.80
C GLY A 22 8.56 -5.28 -1.16
N ASP A 23 9.58 -5.85 -1.80
CA ASP A 23 10.27 -7.03 -1.27
C ASP A 23 10.91 -6.75 0.08
N SER A 24 11.52 -5.58 0.26
CA SER A 24 12.10 -5.19 1.55
C SER A 24 11.06 -5.10 2.66
N ALA A 25 9.83 -4.67 2.37
CA ALA A 25 8.74 -4.65 3.35
C ALA A 25 8.25 -6.08 3.63
N ARG A 26 8.06 -6.90 2.58
CA ARG A 26 7.62 -8.30 2.71
C ARG A 26 8.64 -9.18 3.42
N ALA A 27 9.94 -8.89 3.30
CA ALA A 27 11.01 -9.59 4.00
C ALA A 27 10.96 -9.44 5.54
N LEU A 28 10.26 -8.42 6.03
CA LEU A 28 10.07 -8.18 7.47
C LEU A 28 8.80 -8.82 8.03
N LEU A 29 7.99 -9.45 7.19
CA LEU A 29 6.74 -10.07 7.61
C LEU A 29 6.98 -11.37 8.37
N HIS A 30 6.03 -11.69 9.23
CA HIS A 30 5.93 -13.03 9.81
C HIS A 30 5.81 -14.09 8.70
N ALA A 31 6.38 -15.28 8.90
CA ALA A 31 6.39 -16.35 7.90
C ALA A 31 4.97 -16.78 7.47
N ASP A 32 4.01 -16.70 8.39
CA ASP A 32 2.59 -17.00 8.15
C ASP A 32 1.75 -15.80 7.68
N ALA A 33 2.38 -14.66 7.36
CA ALA A 33 1.66 -13.51 6.84
C ALA A 33 1.04 -13.83 5.48
N LYS A 34 -0.19 -13.37 5.27
CA LYS A 34 -0.97 -13.64 4.04
C LYS A 34 -1.38 -12.35 3.37
N ARG A 35 -1.29 -12.33 2.05
CA ARG A 35 -1.88 -11.26 1.24
C ARG A 35 -3.39 -11.40 1.25
N VAL A 36 -4.09 -10.40 1.78
CA VAL A 36 -5.56 -10.40 1.89
C VAL A 36 -6.23 -9.47 0.89
N TRP A 37 -5.50 -8.50 0.36
CA TRP A 37 -6.04 -7.55 -0.59
C TRP A 37 -4.96 -6.98 -1.51
N GLN A 38 -5.40 -6.52 -2.68
CA GLN A 38 -4.56 -5.89 -3.70
C GLN A 38 -5.37 -4.80 -4.40
N VAL A 39 -4.72 -3.70 -4.76
CA VAL A 39 -5.36 -2.58 -5.44
C VAL A 39 -4.43 -1.90 -6.45
N GLN A 40 -4.98 -1.47 -7.58
CA GLN A 40 -4.28 -0.59 -8.51
C GLN A 40 -4.53 0.87 -8.09
N ALA A 41 -3.46 1.64 -7.96
CA ALA A 41 -3.51 3.06 -7.62
C ALA A 41 -2.69 3.90 -8.60
N SER A 42 -3.16 5.13 -8.84
CA SER A 42 -2.52 6.12 -9.71
C SER A 42 -1.47 6.96 -8.99
N SER A 43 -1.56 7.09 -7.66
CA SER A 43 -0.66 7.86 -6.80
C SER A 43 -0.62 7.26 -5.38
N TYR A 44 0.28 7.75 -4.51
CA TYR A 44 0.31 7.33 -3.11
C TYR A 44 -0.96 7.74 -2.35
N PHE A 45 -1.44 8.96 -2.61
CA PHE A 45 -2.69 9.45 -2.03
C PHE A 45 -3.88 8.57 -2.42
N ASP A 46 -3.95 8.15 -3.68
CA ASP A 46 -4.98 7.24 -4.18
C ASP A 46 -4.89 5.86 -3.48
N ALA A 47 -3.69 5.29 -3.37
CA ALA A 47 -3.48 4.03 -2.66
C ALA A 47 -3.94 4.10 -1.20
N MET A 48 -3.54 5.15 -0.47
CA MET A 48 -3.93 5.34 0.94
C MET A 48 -5.42 5.62 1.11
N THR A 49 -6.04 6.34 0.17
CA THR A 49 -7.49 6.59 0.17
C THR A 49 -8.26 5.29 0.01
N GLN A 50 -7.87 4.44 -0.96
CA GLN A 50 -8.50 3.13 -1.17
C GLN A 50 -8.25 2.19 0.02
N TYR A 51 -7.05 2.22 0.60
CA TYR A 51 -6.74 1.44 1.80
C TYR A 51 -7.59 1.85 3.01
N TYR A 52 -7.73 3.15 3.28
CA TYR A 52 -8.60 3.64 4.36
C TYR A 52 -10.07 3.26 4.16
N ALA A 53 -10.54 3.30 2.91
CA ALA A 53 -11.89 2.86 2.56
C ALA A 53 -12.07 1.35 2.80
N TYR A 54 -11.10 0.53 2.39
CA TYR A 54 -11.10 -0.92 2.64
C TYR A 54 -11.13 -1.26 4.13
N MET A 55 -10.36 -0.51 4.94
CA MET A 55 -10.30 -0.71 6.40
C MET A 55 -11.48 -0.10 7.17
N GLY A 56 -12.34 0.69 6.51
CA GLY A 56 -13.45 1.39 7.18
C GLY A 56 -13.01 2.52 8.11
N TRP A 57 -11.80 3.07 7.94
CA TRP A 57 -11.25 4.15 8.78
C TRP A 57 -11.71 5.55 8.37
N GLY A 58 -12.48 5.67 7.29
CA GLY A 58 -13.01 6.93 6.78
C GLY A 58 -12.09 7.60 5.77
N VAL A 59 -12.06 8.94 5.78
CA VAL A 59 -11.35 9.72 4.74
C VAL A 59 -9.87 9.86 5.09
N TYR A 60 -9.01 9.39 4.21
CA TYR A 60 -7.57 9.63 4.31
C TYR A 60 -7.24 11.12 4.17
N ARG A 61 -6.40 11.64 5.07
CA ARG A 61 -5.88 13.01 5.04
C ARG A 61 -4.36 12.97 5.11
N SER A 62 -3.71 13.73 4.24
CA SER A 62 -2.27 13.90 4.24
C SER A 62 -1.89 15.35 4.51
N ALA A 63 -0.82 15.54 5.29
CA ALA A 63 -0.18 16.84 5.48
C ALA A 63 0.60 17.30 4.24
N PHE A 64 0.90 16.38 3.31
CA PHE A 64 1.69 16.60 2.08
C PHE A 64 0.87 16.24 0.84
N ALA A 65 -0.40 16.65 0.85
CA ALA A 65 -1.38 16.18 -0.12
C ALA A 65 -1.09 16.61 -1.58
N GLU A 66 -0.25 17.60 -1.82
CA GLU A 66 0.21 17.95 -3.17
C GLU A 66 1.22 16.93 -3.71
N GLN A 67 2.20 16.53 -2.90
CA GLN A 67 3.20 15.53 -3.26
C GLN A 67 2.56 14.15 -3.40
N ASP A 68 1.72 13.76 -2.44
CA ASP A 68 1.15 12.41 -2.42
C ASP A 68 0.18 12.15 -3.59
N ARG A 69 -0.40 13.22 -4.15
CA ARG A 69 -1.29 13.15 -5.32
C ARG A 69 -0.55 13.13 -6.65
N GLN A 70 0.78 13.31 -6.65
CA GLN A 70 1.53 13.17 -7.88
C GLN A 70 1.38 11.75 -8.41
N PRO A 71 1.08 11.60 -9.71
CA PRO A 71 0.92 10.29 -10.30
C PRO A 71 2.26 9.55 -10.26
N TYR A 72 2.19 8.23 -10.10
CA TYR A 72 3.36 7.39 -10.31
C TYR A 72 3.87 7.56 -11.75
N THR A 73 5.18 7.72 -11.89
CA THR A 73 5.83 7.98 -13.18
C THR A 73 6.35 6.68 -13.80
N ASP A 74 6.80 6.70 -15.06
CA ASP A 74 7.40 5.50 -15.69
C ASP A 74 8.63 4.98 -14.93
N THR A 75 9.39 5.90 -14.33
CA THR A 75 10.54 5.58 -13.47
C THR A 75 10.11 4.79 -12.22
N ASP A 76 8.87 4.97 -11.77
CA ASP A 76 8.32 4.20 -10.68
C ASP A 76 8.04 2.75 -11.09
N VAL A 77 7.69 2.50 -12.35
CA VAL A 77 7.24 1.18 -12.83
C VAL A 77 8.42 0.20 -13.05
N ARG A 78 9.66 0.68 -13.05
CA ARG A 78 10.86 -0.09 -13.37
C ARG A 78 11.59 -0.64 -12.15
#